data_AF-A0A960LJY0-F1
#
_entry.id   AF-A0A960LJY0-F1
#
_cell.length_a   1.000
_cell.length_b   1.000
_cell.length_c   1.000
_cell.angle_alpha   90.00
_cell.angle_beta   90.00
_cell.angle_gamma   90.00
#
_symmetry.space_group_name_H-M   'P 1'
#
loop_
_entity.id
_entity.type
_entity.pdbx_description
1 polymer ?
#
loop_
_entity_poly.entity_id
_entity_poly.type
_entity_poly.pdbx_seq_one_letter_code
_entity_poly.pdbx_strand_id
1 'polypeptide(L)' 'GRAVGKGMWMIGDGPKLVGQGYRFLCITEPTMFQQAKLKELSAATRAGQSGDSTGMSSPELPLP' A
#
# COMPACT_ATOMS: atom_id res chain seq x y z
N GLY A 1 8.92 0.21 31.76
CA GLY A 1 7.57 -0.12 31.22
C GLY A 1 7.27 -1.59 31.46
N ARG A 2 7.79 -2.47 30.60
CA ARG A 2 7.60 -3.93 30.67
C ARG A 2 8.06 -4.55 32.00
N ALA A 3 9.23 -4.15 32.51
CA ALA A 3 9.78 -4.65 33.77
C ALA A 3 8.92 -4.36 35.02
N VAL A 4 7.95 -3.44 34.91
CA VAL A 4 7.01 -3.08 35.99
C VAL A 4 5.57 -3.44 35.63
N GLY A 5 5.36 -4.42 34.74
CA GLY A 5 4.03 -4.93 34.37
C GLY A 5 3.20 -4.02 33.46
N LYS A 6 3.72 -2.87 33.02
CA LYS A 6 3.01 -1.99 32.09
C LYS A 6 3.16 -2.48 30.65
N GLY A 7 2.03 -2.66 29.96
CA GLY A 7 2.02 -2.95 28.53
C GLY A 7 2.78 -1.89 27.76
N MET A 8 3.75 -2.31 26.95
CA MET A 8 4.51 -1.43 26.08
C MET A 8 4.01 -1.57 24.64
N TRP A 9 3.90 -0.44 23.96
CA TRP A 9 3.66 -0.41 22.52
C TRP A 9 4.99 -0.65 21.80
N MET A 10 4.94 -1.35 20.68
CA MET A 10 6.11 -1.66 19.85
C MET A 10 5.82 -1.33 18.39
N ILE A 11 6.82 -0.81 17.68
CA ILE A 11 6.80 -0.67 16.21
C ILE A 11 7.66 -1.80 15.62
N GLY A 12 7.17 -2.48 14.58
CA GLY A 12 7.98 -3.43 13.82
C GLY A 12 7.18 -4.60 13.27
N ASP A 13 7.88 -5.72 13.05
CA ASP A 13 7.29 -6.94 12.50
C ASP A 13 6.26 -7.54 13.46
N GLY A 14 4.99 -7.51 13.04
CA GLY A 14 3.86 -7.98 13.83
C GLY A 14 4.02 -9.42 14.33
N PRO A 15 4.21 -10.42 13.44
CA PRO A 15 4.37 -11.82 13.84
C PRO A 15 5.47 -12.06 14.88
N LYS A 16 6.65 -11.46 14.69
CA LYS A 16 7.76 -11.56 15.64
C LYS A 16 7.41 -10.94 16.99
N LEU A 17 6.79 -9.77 17.00
CA LEU A 17 6.44 -9.06 18.22
C LEU A 17 5.32 -9.78 19.01
N VAL A 18 4.35 -10.37 18.32
CA VAL A 18 3.34 -11.24 18.95
C VAL A 18 4.01 -12.45 19.59
N GLY A 19 4.95 -13.10 18.91
CA GLY A 19 5.73 -14.23 19.45
C GLY A 19 6.55 -13.86 20.70
N GLN A 20 6.89 -12.59 20.89
CA GLN A 20 7.58 -12.08 22.08
C GLN A 20 6.65 -11.65 23.22
N GLY A 21 5.33 -11.81 23.05
CA GLY A 21 4.30 -11.50 24.04
C GLY A 21 3.74 -10.07 23.98
N TYR A 22 4.06 -9.29 22.95
CA TYR A 22 3.51 -7.94 22.78
C TYR A 22 2.11 -7.99 22.16
N ARG A 23 1.20 -7.17 22.69
CA ARG A 23 -0.22 -7.14 22.28
C ARG A 23 -0.71 -5.77 21.80
N PHE A 24 0.11 -4.74 21.95
CA PHE A 24 -0.18 -3.40 21.44
C PHE A 24 0.94 -3.00 20.48
N LEU A 25 0.62 -2.98 19.19
CA LEU A 25 1.59 -2.93 18.10
C LEU A 25 1.24 -1.83 17.11
N CYS A 26 2.26 -1.15 16.63
CA CYS A 26 2.23 -0.34 15.42
C CYS A 26 2.94 -1.12 14.31
N ILE A 27 2.21 -1.51 13.28
CA ILE A 27 2.75 -2.40 12.23
C ILE A 27 3.40 -1.56 11.11
N THR A 28 2.89 -0.37 10.85
CA THR A 28 3.42 0.53 9.82
C THR A 28 2.89 1.97 10.02
N GLU A 29 3.54 2.93 9.37
CA GLU A 29 3.05 4.30 9.24
C GLU A 29 2.05 4.38 8.08
N PRO A 30 0.89 5.07 8.23
CA PRO A 30 -0.14 5.15 7.18
C PRO A 30 0.39 5.66 5.84
N THR A 31 1.30 6.64 5.86
CA THR A 31 1.90 7.22 4.66
C THR A 31 2.80 6.24 3.91
N MET A 32 3.53 5.38 4.63
CA MET A 32 4.36 4.33 4.03
C MET A 32 3.49 3.30 3.31
N PHE A 33 2.37 2.90 3.94
CA PHE A 33 1.42 1.98 3.33
C PHE A 33 0.79 2.56 2.06
N GLN A 34 0.36 3.83 2.13
CA GLN A 34 -0.21 4.54 0.99
C GLN A 34 0.81 4.65 -0.16
N GLN A 35 2.05 5.04 0.12
CA GLN A 35 3.10 5.18 -0.89
C GLN A 35 3.40 3.83 -1.56
N ALA A 36 3.51 2.75 -0.78
CA ALA A 36 3.75 1.42 -1.32
C ALA A 36 2.64 0.98 -2.28
N LYS A 37 1.37 1.17 -1.90
CA LYS A 37 0.23 0.78 -2.74
C LYS A 37 0.11 1.65 -3.99
N LEU A 38 0.36 2.96 -3.87
CA LEU A 38 0.37 3.86 -5.01
C LEU A 38 1.46 3.48 -6.02
N LYS A 39 2.64 3.09 -5.54
CA LYS A 39 3.73 2.62 -6.39
C LYS A 39 3.37 1.34 -7.14
N GLU A 40 2.73 0.38 -6.47
CA GLU A 40 2.21 -0.84 -7.08
C GLU A 40 1.20 -0.55 -8.19
N LEU A 41 0.19 0.27 -7.90
CA LEU A 41 -0.84 0.65 -8.86
C LEU A 41 -0.25 1.42 -10.05
N SER A 42 0.67 2.35 -9.79
CA SER A 42 1.35 3.10 -10.86
C SER A 42 2.15 2.19 -11.78
N ALA A 43 2.86 1.20 -11.22
CA ALA A 43 3.60 0.22 -12.01
C ALA A 43 2.65 -0.64 -12.86
N ALA A 44 1.53 -1.10 -12.30
CA ALA A 44 0.52 -1.85 -13.02
C ALA A 44 -0.08 -1.05 -14.19
N THR A 45 -0.42 0.22 -13.98
CA THR A 45 -0.91 1.10 -15.05
C THR A 45 0.10 1.28 -16.18
N ARG A 46 1.38 1.52 -15.84
CA ARG A 46 2.44 1.65 -16.86
C ARG A 46 2.63 0.36 -17.65
N ALA A 47 2.60 -0.79 -16.98
CA ALA A 47 2.71 -2.09 -17.65
C ALA A 47 1.54 -2.34 -18.60
N GLY A 48 0.31 -1.94 -18.24
CA GLY A 48 -0.86 -2.02 -19.11
C GLY A 48 -0.85 -1.04 -20.29
N GLN A 49 -0.17 0.10 -20.17
CA GLN A 49 -0.01 1.08 -21.25
C GLN A 49 1.03 0.68 -22.31
N SER A 50 1.85 -0.34 -22.05
CA SER A 50 2.85 -0.85 -23.01
C SER A 50 2.26 -1.53 -24.25
N GLY A 51 0.92 -1.64 -24.34
CA GLY A 51 0.24 -2.46 -25.34
C GLY A 51 -0.85 -1.80 -26.18
N ASP A 52 -1.00 -0.46 -26.16
CA ASP A 52 -2.10 0.18 -26.92
C ASP A 52 -1.77 1.57 -27.48
N SER A 53 -0.77 1.62 -28.37
CA SER A 53 -0.52 2.78 -29.25
C SER A 53 -1.03 2.56 -30.68
N THR A 54 -1.87 1.54 -30.92
CA THR A 54 -2.44 1.28 -32.25
C THR A 54 -3.88 1.78 -32.35
N GLY A 55 -4.03 3.09 -32.57
CA GLY A 55 -5.17 3.64 -33.30
C GLY A 55 -6.53 3.66 -32.58
N MET A 56 -6.72 4.59 -31.63
CA MET A 56 -8.07 5.04 -31.28
C MET A 56 -8.47 6.14 -32.30
N SER A 57 -9.09 5.72 -33.41
CA SER A 57 -9.84 6.62 -34.28
C SER A 57 -11.03 7.17 -33.48
N SER A 58 -11.09 8.49 -33.31
CA SER A 58 -12.24 9.17 -32.71
C SER A 58 -13.52 8.81 -33.47
N PRO A 59 -14.61 8.40 -32.80
CA PRO A 59 -15.92 8.41 -33.43
C PRO A 59 -16.37 9.88 -33.59
N GLU A 60 -16.48 10.35 -34.83
CA GLU A 60 -17.22 11.56 -35.17
C GLU A 60 -18.67 11.39 -34.69
N LEU A 61 -19.09 12.26 -33.76
CA LEU A 61 -20.51 12.43 -33.43
C LEU A 61 -21.17 13.25 -34.55
N PRO A 62 -22.31 12.83 -35.12
CA PRO A 62 -23.03 13.66 -36.06
C PRO A 62 -23.64 14.85 -35.30
N LEU A 63 -23.30 16.07 -35.75
CA LEU A 63 -23.94 17.29 -35.29
C LEU A 63 -25.40 17.37 -35.80
N PRO A 64 -26.29 18.06 -35.06
CA PRO A 64 -27.72 18.13 -35.37
C PRO A 64 -28.05 18.86 -36.68
#